data_AF-A0A3L7QLY1-F1
#
_entry.id   AF-A0A3L7QLY1-F1
#
_cell.length_a   1.000
_cell.length_b   1.000
_cell.length_c   1.000
_cell.angle_alpha   90.00
_cell.angle_beta   90.00
_cell.angle_gamma   90.00
#
_symmetry.space_group_name_H-M   'P 1'
#
loop_
_entity.id
_entity.type
_entity.pdbx_description
1 polymer ?
#
loop_
_entity_poly.entity_id
_entity_poly.type
_entity_poly.pdbx_seq_one_letter_code
_entity_poly.pdbx_strand_id
1 'polypeptide(L)'
;MTNVSREPVVIEKINTSCGCTTTDTRELPFTLAPGATESLQVSMNVTGKYGTVTKSLLVQGSHASWTLLVTVELPPPADVDPVSGVSKGVAMSARSRGKNIGLAQADRQAVFKGDCARCHTDYAKEQFGKDLYQGACEICHDAEHRASMVPDLRVVDESRDAAYWREHITNGIEGTLMPAFAIENGGILSDEQIESLVKYLVETPLEPKAP
;
A
#
# COMPACT_ATOMS: atom_id res chain seq x y z
N MET A 1 -21.07 17.35 28.11
CA MET A 1 -20.81 17.09 29.55
C MET A 1 -21.88 17.78 30.37
N THR A 2 -22.35 17.14 31.44
CA THR A 2 -23.43 17.67 32.29
C THR A 2 -22.98 17.62 33.75
N ASN A 3 -23.14 18.71 34.49
CA ASN A 3 -22.92 18.71 35.93
C ASN A 3 -24.14 18.10 36.63
N VAL A 4 -24.03 16.85 37.06
CA VAL A 4 -25.10 16.13 37.79
C VAL A 4 -25.01 16.28 39.31
N SER A 5 -24.05 17.05 39.81
CA SER A 5 -23.90 17.31 41.24
C SER A 5 -24.78 18.48 41.70
N ARG A 6 -24.89 18.66 43.01
CA ARG A 6 -25.62 19.78 43.64
C ARG A 6 -24.76 21.03 43.80
N GLU A 7 -23.47 20.96 43.45
CA GLU A 7 -22.51 22.03 43.63
C GLU A 7 -21.91 22.46 42.27
N PRO A 8 -21.41 23.70 42.14
CA PRO A 8 -20.70 24.11 40.95
C PRO A 8 -19.43 23.27 40.73
N VAL A 9 -19.14 22.90 39.49
CA VAL A 9 -17.92 22.18 39.10
C VAL A 9 -17.07 23.09 38.22
N VAL A 10 -15.82 23.32 38.62
CA VAL A 10 -14.86 24.08 37.80
C VAL A 10 -14.08 23.09 36.94
N ILE A 11 -14.00 23.33 35.64
CA ILE A 11 -13.12 22.61 34.72
C ILE A 11 -11.84 23.43 34.60
N GLU A 12 -10.75 22.87 35.12
CA GLU A 12 -9.48 23.57 35.31
C GLU A 12 -8.53 23.37 34.13
N LYS A 13 -8.47 22.13 33.63
CA LYS A 13 -7.56 21.75 32.56
C LYS A 13 -8.12 20.60 31.73
N ILE A 14 -7.80 20.60 30.43
CA ILE A 14 -8.08 19.47 29.54
C ILE A 14 -6.77 19.11 28.83
N ASN A 15 -6.29 17.88 29.01
CA ASN A 15 -5.09 17.38 28.34
C ASN A 15 -5.46 16.30 27.32
N THR A 16 -4.89 16.38 26.12
CA THR A 16 -5.05 15.36 25.08
C THR A 16 -3.86 14.41 25.06
N SER A 17 -4.07 13.16 24.66
CA SER A 17 -3.00 12.14 24.68
C SER A 17 -1.95 12.26 23.56
N CYS A 18 -2.16 13.12 22.56
CA CYS A 18 -1.21 13.44 21.48
C CYS A 18 -1.46 14.85 20.93
N GLY A 19 -0.45 15.46 20.30
CA GLY A 19 -0.64 16.70 19.52
C GLY A 19 -1.52 16.55 18.26
N CYS A 20 -2.04 15.35 18.00
CA CYS A 20 -2.94 15.03 16.90
C CYS A 20 -4.43 15.19 17.23
N THR A 21 -4.75 15.38 18.52
CA THR A 21 -6.09 15.67 19.02
C THR A 21 -6.07 17.06 19.65
N THR A 22 -6.92 17.95 19.15
CA THR A 22 -7.12 19.30 19.69
C THR A 22 -8.51 19.40 20.27
N THR A 23 -8.63 20.13 21.37
CA THR A 23 -9.92 20.53 21.95
C THR A 23 -10.20 21.97 21.59
N ASP A 24 -11.45 22.38 21.69
CA ASP A 24 -11.86 23.76 21.46
C ASP A 24 -10.99 24.77 22.24
N THR A 25 -10.80 25.95 21.67
CA THR A 25 -9.99 27.07 22.19
C THR A 25 -10.67 27.83 23.35
N ARG A 26 -11.55 27.16 24.12
CA ARG A 26 -12.25 27.79 25.24
C ARG A 26 -11.24 28.21 26.31
N GLU A 27 -11.38 29.42 26.84
CA GLU A 27 -10.59 29.87 27.97
C GLU A 27 -10.87 28.97 29.19
N LEU A 28 -9.82 28.36 29.70
CA LEU A 28 -9.83 27.60 30.95
C LEU A 28 -9.26 28.50 32.06
N PRO A 29 -9.81 28.45 33.29
CA PRO A 29 -10.89 27.57 33.75
C PRO A 29 -12.30 28.08 33.41
N PHE A 30 -13.30 27.20 33.37
CA PHE A 30 -14.72 27.58 33.31
C PHE A 30 -15.58 26.80 34.30
N THR A 31 -16.72 27.37 34.71
CA THR A 31 -17.59 26.81 35.76
C THR A 31 -18.91 26.28 35.19
N LEU A 32 -19.29 25.07 35.59
CA LEU A 32 -20.59 24.46 35.32
C LEU A 32 -21.47 24.56 36.57
N ALA A 33 -22.57 25.30 36.49
CA ALA A 33 -23.59 25.32 37.55
C ALA A 33 -24.26 23.93 37.70
N PRO A 34 -24.86 23.62 38.87
CA PRO A 34 -25.65 22.40 39.06
C PRO A 34 -26.70 22.22 37.95
N GLY A 35 -26.72 21.05 37.31
CA GLY A 35 -27.64 20.72 36.20
C GLY A 35 -27.26 21.30 34.82
N ALA A 36 -26.24 22.18 34.75
CA ALA A 36 -25.82 22.77 33.47
C ALA A 36 -25.17 21.73 32.56
N THR A 37 -25.40 21.87 31.26
CA THR A 37 -24.83 21.02 30.21
C THR A 37 -24.04 21.87 29.22
N GLU A 38 -22.84 21.43 28.90
CA GLU A 38 -21.93 22.09 27.96
C GLU A 38 -21.38 21.07 26.95
N SER A 39 -21.21 21.48 25.69
CA SER A 39 -20.56 20.67 24.66
C SER A 39 -19.04 20.87 24.66
N LEU A 40 -18.28 19.80 24.40
CA LEU A 40 -16.84 19.87 24.19
C LEU A 40 -16.55 19.45 22.76
N GLN A 41 -16.06 20.38 21.95
CA GLN A 41 -15.63 20.05 20.59
C GLN A 41 -14.22 19.45 20.63
N VAL A 42 -14.07 18.30 19.98
CA VAL A 42 -12.79 17.58 19.88
C VAL A 42 -12.52 17.33 18.40
N SER A 43 -11.38 17.82 17.92
CA SER A 43 -10.90 17.58 16.57
C SER A 43 -9.73 16.61 16.61
N MET A 44 -9.78 15.57 15.77
CA MET A 44 -8.73 14.57 15.66
C MET A 44 -8.26 14.46 14.21
N ASN A 45 -6.95 14.61 13.98
CA ASN A 45 -6.38 14.34 12.67
C ASN A 45 -6.24 12.82 12.49
N VAL A 46 -6.97 12.29 11.51
CA VAL A 46 -7.01 10.85 11.17
C VAL A 46 -6.26 10.53 9.87
N THR A 47 -5.55 11.49 9.28
CA THR A 47 -4.78 11.28 8.04
C THR A 47 -3.74 10.16 8.23
N GLY A 48 -3.79 9.16 7.35
CA GLY A 48 -2.89 8.01 7.39
C GLY A 48 -3.18 7.00 8.52
N LYS A 49 -4.32 7.11 9.21
CA LYS A 49 -4.79 6.12 10.19
C LYS A 49 -5.91 5.25 9.60
N TYR A 50 -6.05 4.03 10.10
CA TYR A 50 -7.06 3.06 9.69
C TYR A 50 -7.45 2.16 10.87
N GLY A 51 -8.63 1.54 10.80
CA GLY A 51 -9.20 0.77 11.91
C GLY A 51 -9.66 1.65 13.07
N THR A 52 -9.82 1.05 14.25
CA THR A 52 -10.28 1.75 15.45
C THR A 52 -9.17 2.61 16.04
N VAL A 53 -9.35 3.94 16.01
CA VAL A 53 -8.46 4.90 16.66
C VAL A 53 -9.12 5.41 17.93
N THR A 54 -8.54 5.06 19.07
CA THR A 54 -8.98 5.54 20.39
C THR A 54 -7.99 6.53 20.96
N LYS A 55 -8.47 7.72 21.33
CA LYS A 55 -7.70 8.74 22.03
C LYS A 55 -8.35 9.12 23.34
N SER A 56 -7.54 9.41 24.34
CA SER A 56 -8.01 9.85 25.65
C SER A 56 -7.85 11.36 25.82
N LEU A 57 -8.85 11.96 26.45
CA LEU A 57 -8.81 13.31 26.97
C LEU A 57 -8.95 13.22 28.49
N LEU A 58 -7.99 13.79 29.21
CA LEU A 58 -8.06 13.92 30.65
C LEU A 58 -8.63 15.30 30.98
N VAL A 59 -9.87 15.32 31.48
CA VAL A 59 -10.55 16.50 32.00
C VAL A 59 -10.32 16.58 33.50
N GLN A 60 -9.64 17.63 33.95
CA GLN A 60 -9.38 17.87 35.37
C GLN A 60 -10.34 18.94 35.86
N GLY A 61 -11.11 18.65 36.90
CA GLY A 61 -11.96 19.63 37.55
C GLY A 61 -11.79 19.64 39.07
N SER A 62 -12.46 20.61 39.70
CA SER A 62 -12.29 20.93 41.12
C SER A 62 -12.58 19.79 42.10
N HIS A 63 -13.36 18.78 41.68
CA HIS A 63 -13.77 17.67 42.54
C HIS A 63 -13.22 16.31 42.09
N ALA A 64 -12.84 16.15 40.82
CA ALA A 64 -12.34 14.89 40.26
C ALA A 64 -11.68 15.12 38.90
N SER A 65 -10.98 14.10 38.42
CA SER A 65 -10.53 14.01 37.02
C SER A 65 -11.30 12.92 36.29
N TRP A 66 -11.68 13.19 35.05
CA TRP A 66 -12.42 12.29 34.18
C TRP A 66 -11.63 12.02 32.91
N THR A 67 -11.56 10.75 32.51
CA THR A 67 -10.99 10.36 31.21
C THR A 67 -12.12 10.15 30.21
N LEU A 68 -12.16 10.97 29.17
CA LEU A 68 -13.05 10.78 28.03
C LEU A 68 -12.30 10.03 26.93
N LEU A 69 -12.90 8.96 26.41
CA LEU A 69 -12.38 8.25 25.26
C LEU A 69 -13.10 8.72 24.00
N VAL A 70 -12.32 9.17 23.03
CA VAL A 70 -12.79 9.51 21.69
C VAL A 70 -12.34 8.37 20.79
N THR A 71 -13.30 7.56 20.40
CA THR A 71 -13.09 6.43 19.49
C THR A 71 -13.67 6.79 18.14
N VAL A 72 -12.86 6.67 17.09
CA VAL A 72 -13.33 6.72 15.72
C VAL A 72 -13.04 5.39 15.07
N GLU A 73 -14.06 4.78 14.50
CA GLU A 73 -13.92 3.65 13.60
C GLU A 73 -13.69 4.21 12.21
N LEU A 74 -12.44 4.13 11.75
CA LEU A 74 -12.11 4.48 10.38
C LEU A 74 -12.35 3.24 9.53
N PRO A 75 -13.02 3.39 8.37
CA PRO A 75 -13.11 2.29 7.44
C PRO A 75 -11.68 1.81 7.15
N PRO A 76 -11.47 0.49 6.98
CA PRO A 76 -10.24 0.02 6.38
C PRO A 76 -9.98 0.83 5.10
N PRO A 77 -8.71 1.12 4.74
CA PRO A 77 -8.42 1.71 3.45
C PRO A 77 -9.21 0.92 2.40
N ALA A 78 -9.80 1.60 1.42
CA ALA A 78 -10.72 1.01 0.45
C ALA A 78 -10.16 -0.21 -0.33
N ASP A 79 -8.88 -0.53 -0.10
CA ASP A 79 -8.06 -1.51 -0.75
C ASP A 79 -7.66 -2.69 0.19
N VAL A 80 -8.23 -2.83 1.40
CA VAL A 80 -8.03 -4.00 2.29
C VAL A 80 -9.34 -4.69 2.68
N ASP A 81 -9.42 -6.00 2.43
CA ASP A 81 -10.52 -6.87 2.87
C ASP A 81 -10.49 -7.03 4.41
N PRO A 82 -11.59 -6.72 5.13
CA PRO A 82 -11.61 -6.77 6.59
C PRO A 82 -11.44 -8.16 7.20
N VAL A 83 -11.55 -9.25 6.43
CA VAL A 83 -11.63 -10.61 6.98
C VAL A 83 -10.30 -11.38 6.91
N SER A 84 -9.42 -11.10 5.94
CA SER A 84 -8.24 -11.94 5.68
C SER A 84 -6.89 -11.30 5.98
N GLY A 85 -6.79 -9.96 6.04
CA GLY A 85 -5.51 -9.27 6.16
C GLY A 85 -4.54 -9.53 4.98
N VAL A 86 -5.00 -10.20 3.92
CA VAL A 86 -4.22 -10.56 2.73
C VAL A 86 -4.99 -10.14 1.48
N SER A 87 -4.34 -9.33 0.65
CA SER A 87 -4.88 -8.87 -0.63
C SER A 87 -4.95 -10.03 -1.63
N LYS A 88 -6.03 -10.84 -1.60
CA LYS A 88 -6.35 -11.69 -2.75
C LYS A 88 -7.03 -10.84 -3.82
N GLY A 89 -6.25 -10.38 -4.78
CA GLY A 89 -6.71 -10.00 -6.12
C GLY A 89 -7.90 -9.05 -6.18
N VAL A 90 -7.87 -7.92 -5.46
CA VAL A 90 -8.85 -6.84 -5.66
C VAL A 90 -8.29 -5.89 -6.72
N ALA A 91 -9.11 -5.54 -7.70
CA ALA A 91 -8.74 -4.60 -8.75
C ALA A 91 -8.31 -3.25 -8.13
N MET A 92 -7.05 -2.86 -8.36
CA MET A 92 -6.49 -1.59 -7.90
C MET A 92 -7.33 -0.42 -8.41
N SER A 93 -7.64 0.55 -7.55
CA SER A 93 -8.35 1.78 -7.97
C SER A 93 -7.60 2.48 -9.11
N ALA A 94 -8.31 3.16 -10.01
CA ALA A 94 -7.68 3.87 -11.12
C ALA A 94 -6.62 4.89 -10.66
N ARG A 95 -6.84 5.52 -9.50
CA ARG A 95 -5.88 6.46 -8.88
C ARG A 95 -4.63 5.74 -8.36
N SER A 96 -4.81 4.64 -7.64
CA SER A 96 -3.69 3.84 -7.12
C SER A 96 -2.89 3.22 -8.27
N ARG A 97 -3.58 2.76 -9.32
CA ARG A 97 -2.97 2.28 -10.56
C ARG A 97 -2.17 3.38 -11.26
N GLY A 98 -2.75 4.58 -11.43
CA GLY A 98 -2.06 5.72 -12.03
C GLY A 98 -0.80 6.14 -11.26
N LYS A 99 -0.87 6.14 -9.92
CA LYS A 99 0.30 6.38 -9.06
C LYS A 99 1.39 5.32 -9.27
N ASN A 100 1.03 4.04 -9.28
CA ASN A 100 1.99 2.95 -9.45
C ASN A 100 2.65 2.98 -10.85
N ILE A 101 1.89 3.31 -11.89
CA ILE A 101 2.43 3.52 -13.24
C ILE A 101 3.41 4.70 -13.24
N GLY A 102 3.07 5.82 -12.59
CA GLY A 102 3.97 6.97 -12.49
C GLY A 102 5.29 6.66 -11.78
N LEU A 103 5.25 5.82 -10.74
CA LEU A 103 6.47 5.33 -10.07
C LEU A 103 7.31 4.44 -11.00
N ALA A 104 6.68 3.51 -11.71
CA ALA A 104 7.37 2.64 -12.66
C ALA A 104 7.94 3.41 -13.88
N GLN A 105 7.27 4.47 -14.32
CA GLN A 105 7.77 5.36 -15.38
C GLN A 105 9.00 6.15 -14.93
N ALA A 106 9.04 6.58 -13.68
CA ALA A 106 10.17 7.32 -13.13
C ALA A 106 11.38 6.41 -12.85
N ASP A 107 11.12 5.17 -12.41
CA ASP A 107 12.14 4.15 -12.15
C ASP A 107 11.57 2.77 -12.46
N ARG A 108 11.94 2.21 -13.61
CA ARG A 108 11.49 0.86 -13.99
C ARG A 108 11.96 -0.20 -12.99
N GLN A 109 13.09 0.02 -12.30
CA GLN A 109 13.59 -0.90 -11.27
C GLN A 109 12.82 -0.80 -9.94
N ALA A 110 11.85 0.11 -9.80
CA ALA A 110 11.10 0.30 -8.55
C ALA A 110 10.37 -0.98 -8.09
N VAL A 111 10.00 -1.86 -9.01
CA VAL A 111 9.34 -3.14 -8.68
C VAL A 111 10.19 -4.06 -7.81
N PHE A 112 11.52 -3.92 -7.86
CA PHE A 112 12.48 -4.68 -7.05
C PHE A 112 12.81 -4.03 -5.71
N LYS A 113 12.20 -2.88 -5.37
CA LYS A 113 12.58 -2.06 -4.22
C LYS A 113 11.44 -1.92 -3.22
N GLY A 114 11.81 -1.85 -1.92
CA GLY A 114 10.89 -1.53 -0.83
C GLY A 114 9.68 -2.46 -0.75
N ASP A 115 8.51 -1.90 -0.45
CA ASP A 115 7.27 -2.66 -0.29
C ASP A 115 6.79 -3.31 -1.61
N CYS A 116 7.22 -2.81 -2.77
CA CYS A 116 6.88 -3.42 -4.06
C CYS A 116 7.51 -4.80 -4.21
N ALA A 117 8.76 -4.96 -3.78
CA ALA A 117 9.49 -6.22 -3.91
C ALA A 117 8.79 -7.40 -3.22
N ARG A 118 8.11 -7.12 -2.10
CA ARG A 118 7.43 -8.11 -1.24
C ARG A 118 6.35 -8.90 -1.96
N CYS A 119 5.66 -8.28 -2.90
CA CYS A 119 4.61 -8.93 -3.67
C CYS A 119 5.03 -9.24 -5.11
N HIS A 120 5.94 -8.46 -5.69
CA HIS A 120 6.30 -8.60 -7.09
C HIS A 120 7.49 -9.54 -7.35
N THR A 121 8.38 -9.77 -6.37
CA THR A 121 9.73 -10.29 -6.69
C THR A 121 10.30 -11.26 -5.65
N ASP A 122 9.85 -11.21 -4.39
CA ASP A 122 10.41 -12.07 -3.33
C ASP A 122 10.21 -13.56 -3.63
N TYR A 123 9.06 -13.94 -4.22
CA TYR A 123 8.81 -15.32 -4.61
C TYR A 123 9.74 -15.82 -5.74
N ALA A 124 10.30 -14.92 -6.55
CA ALA A 124 11.10 -15.27 -7.71
C ALA A 124 12.60 -15.49 -7.41
N LYS A 125 13.11 -14.92 -6.31
CA LYS A 125 14.56 -14.83 -6.02
C LYS A 125 15.28 -16.16 -5.92
N GLU A 126 14.59 -17.23 -5.55
CA GLU A 126 15.19 -18.56 -5.37
C GLU A 126 14.76 -19.57 -6.44
N GLN A 127 13.97 -19.12 -7.43
CA GLN A 127 13.33 -19.98 -8.41
C GLN A 127 14.12 -20.03 -9.73
N PHE A 128 13.81 -21.04 -10.54
CA PHE A 128 14.40 -21.27 -11.85
C PHE A 128 13.33 -21.68 -12.88
N GLY A 129 13.62 -21.47 -14.17
CA GLY A 129 12.80 -21.91 -15.30
C GLY A 129 11.34 -21.44 -15.20
N LYS A 130 10.41 -22.41 -15.22
CA LYS A 130 8.97 -22.13 -15.15
C LYS A 130 8.58 -21.41 -13.85
N ASP A 131 9.03 -21.90 -12.69
CA ASP A 131 8.63 -21.31 -11.41
C ASP A 131 9.13 -19.87 -11.27
N LEU A 132 10.29 -19.58 -11.86
CA LEU A 132 10.81 -18.22 -11.98
C LEU A 132 9.92 -17.36 -12.90
N TYR A 133 9.50 -17.89 -14.06
CA TYR A 133 8.56 -17.19 -14.93
C TYR A 133 7.24 -16.85 -14.20
N GLN A 134 6.69 -17.80 -13.45
CA GLN A 134 5.45 -17.60 -12.69
C GLN A 134 5.62 -16.53 -11.60
N GLY A 135 6.78 -16.51 -10.94
CA GLY A 135 7.08 -15.56 -9.87
C GLY A 135 7.43 -14.15 -10.33
N ALA A 136 8.00 -13.98 -11.52
CA ALA A 136 8.57 -12.70 -11.97
C ALA A 136 7.93 -12.12 -13.24
N CYS A 137 7.39 -12.97 -14.13
CA CYS A 137 6.97 -12.57 -15.48
C CYS A 137 5.44 -12.63 -15.64
N GLU A 138 4.81 -13.69 -15.11
CA GLU A 138 3.37 -13.97 -15.27
C GLU A 138 2.49 -12.81 -14.77
N ILE A 139 2.90 -12.16 -13.68
CA ILE A 139 2.20 -11.03 -13.06
C ILE A 139 1.98 -9.83 -14.01
N CYS A 140 2.80 -9.71 -15.05
CA CYS A 140 2.66 -8.69 -16.08
C CYS A 140 2.20 -9.29 -17.40
N HIS A 141 2.84 -10.35 -17.86
CA HIS A 141 2.69 -10.87 -19.21
C HIS A 141 1.46 -11.78 -19.38
N ASP A 142 1.01 -12.44 -18.32
CA ASP A 142 -0.10 -13.41 -18.37
C ASP A 142 -1.24 -13.01 -17.40
N ALA A 143 -1.24 -11.76 -16.93
CA ALA A 143 -2.29 -11.24 -16.05
C ALA A 143 -3.64 -11.19 -16.77
N GLU A 144 -4.72 -11.63 -16.10
CA GLU A 144 -6.10 -11.59 -16.61
C GLU A 144 -6.49 -10.18 -17.10
N HIS A 145 -6.03 -9.14 -16.40
CA HIS A 145 -6.25 -7.74 -16.73
C HIS A 145 -4.94 -7.04 -17.15
N ARG A 146 -4.19 -7.68 -18.06
CA ARG A 146 -2.94 -7.17 -18.65
C ARG A 146 -3.15 -5.78 -19.27
N ALA A 147 -2.22 -4.86 -19.01
CA ALA A 147 -2.23 -3.56 -19.67
C ALA A 147 -1.95 -3.73 -21.17
N SER A 148 -2.63 -2.98 -22.04
CA SER A 148 -2.45 -3.08 -23.50
C SER A 148 -1.02 -2.86 -23.99
N MET A 149 -0.20 -2.12 -23.22
CA MET A 149 1.21 -1.88 -23.51
C MET A 149 2.13 -3.07 -23.18
N VAL A 150 1.65 -4.05 -22.40
CA VAL A 150 2.43 -5.24 -22.04
C VAL A 150 2.15 -6.32 -23.07
N PRO A 151 3.16 -6.77 -23.84
CA PRO A 151 2.96 -7.75 -24.88
C PRO A 151 2.66 -9.12 -24.28
N ASP A 152 1.88 -9.90 -25.03
CA ASP A 152 1.81 -11.33 -24.82
C ASP A 152 3.15 -11.96 -25.25
N LEU A 153 3.79 -12.71 -24.36
CA LEU A 153 5.09 -13.31 -24.70
C LEU A 153 4.95 -14.52 -25.61
N ARG A 154 3.77 -15.14 -25.66
CA ARG A 154 3.49 -16.34 -26.45
C ARG A 154 3.03 -15.98 -27.86
N VAL A 155 2.46 -14.79 -28.06
CA VAL A 155 2.03 -14.33 -29.39
C VAL A 155 3.10 -13.46 -30.02
N VAL A 156 3.66 -13.89 -31.16
CA VAL A 156 4.79 -13.20 -31.81
C VAL A 156 4.55 -12.92 -33.29
N ASP A 157 5.10 -11.79 -33.75
CA ASP A 157 5.20 -11.43 -35.16
C ASP A 157 6.48 -12.03 -35.80
N GLU A 158 7.53 -12.23 -35.00
CA GLU A 158 8.84 -12.75 -35.44
C GLU A 158 9.40 -13.78 -34.44
N SER A 159 10.30 -14.66 -34.90
CA SER A 159 10.91 -15.67 -34.04
C SER A 159 11.79 -15.04 -32.97
N ARG A 160 11.58 -15.42 -31.70
CA ARG A 160 12.41 -15.01 -30.57
C ARG A 160 13.35 -16.15 -30.16
N ASP A 161 14.65 -15.95 -30.37
CA ASP A 161 15.67 -16.93 -30.02
C ASP A 161 16.24 -16.70 -28.61
N ALA A 162 17.18 -17.55 -28.20
CA ALA A 162 17.81 -17.44 -26.90
C ALA A 162 18.56 -16.12 -26.70
N ALA A 163 19.12 -15.53 -27.77
CA ALA A 163 19.85 -14.27 -27.68
C ALA A 163 18.90 -13.10 -27.41
N TYR A 164 17.76 -13.06 -28.11
CA TYR A 164 16.70 -12.10 -27.88
C TYR A 164 16.22 -12.13 -26.43
N TRP A 165 15.87 -13.31 -25.91
CA TRP A 165 15.37 -13.43 -24.54
C TRP A 165 16.40 -12.98 -23.51
N ARG A 166 17.65 -13.41 -23.67
CA ARG A 166 18.73 -13.05 -22.75
C ARG A 166 18.96 -11.55 -22.72
N GLU A 167 19.09 -10.90 -23.88
CA GLU A 167 19.30 -9.46 -23.98
C GLU A 167 18.21 -8.68 -23.22
N HIS A 168 16.94 -8.97 -23.50
CA HIS A 168 15.84 -8.21 -22.93
C HIS A 168 15.55 -8.55 -21.47
N ILE A 169 15.80 -9.79 -21.01
CA ILE A 169 15.67 -10.15 -19.60
C ILE A 169 16.78 -9.48 -18.79
N THR A 170 18.02 -9.54 -19.27
CA THR A 170 19.19 -8.98 -18.58
C THR A 170 19.09 -7.46 -18.47
N ASN A 171 18.79 -6.77 -19.57
CA ASN A 171 18.89 -5.31 -19.66
C ASN A 171 17.54 -4.58 -19.51
N GLY A 172 16.43 -5.32 -19.56
CA GLY A 172 15.10 -4.75 -19.71
C GLY A 172 14.93 -4.16 -21.11
N ILE A 173 13.89 -3.36 -21.30
CA ILE A 173 13.66 -2.66 -22.58
C ILE A 173 13.61 -1.16 -22.32
N GLU A 174 14.58 -0.44 -22.88
CA GLU A 174 14.68 1.01 -22.77
C GLU A 174 13.44 1.70 -23.38
N GLY A 175 13.00 2.78 -22.73
CA GLY A 175 11.78 3.49 -23.13
C GLY A 175 10.47 2.78 -22.76
N THR A 176 10.54 1.63 -22.07
CA THR A 176 9.37 0.90 -21.59
C THR A 176 9.40 0.74 -20.06
N LEU A 177 8.32 0.16 -19.52
CA LEU A 177 8.24 -0.22 -18.10
C LEU A 177 8.89 -1.58 -17.79
N MET A 178 9.38 -2.32 -18.81
CA MET A 178 10.01 -3.61 -18.57
C MET A 178 11.39 -3.40 -17.94
N PRO A 179 11.58 -3.83 -16.69
CA PRO A 179 12.81 -3.56 -15.97
C PRO A 179 13.92 -4.54 -16.36
N ALA A 180 15.15 -4.20 -16.00
CA ALA A 180 16.29 -5.10 -16.08
C ALA A 180 16.22 -6.11 -14.93
N PHE A 181 16.27 -7.41 -15.22
CA PHE A 181 16.16 -8.44 -14.20
C PHE A 181 17.53 -8.91 -13.66
N ALA A 182 18.61 -8.65 -14.38
CA ALA A 182 19.94 -9.03 -13.90
C ALA A 182 20.40 -8.19 -12.71
N ILE A 183 21.05 -8.83 -11.73
CA ILE A 183 21.53 -8.18 -10.52
C ILE A 183 22.48 -7.01 -10.85
N GLU A 184 23.38 -7.17 -11.83
CA GLU A 184 24.31 -6.12 -12.23
C GLU A 184 23.62 -4.85 -12.77
N ASN A 185 22.38 -5.00 -13.26
CA ASN A 185 21.54 -3.91 -13.76
C ASN A 185 20.48 -3.45 -12.74
N GLY A 186 20.60 -3.87 -11.48
CA GLY A 186 19.68 -3.50 -10.41
C GLY A 186 18.39 -4.32 -10.37
N GLY A 187 18.40 -5.52 -10.97
CA GLY A 187 17.35 -6.53 -10.87
C GLY A 187 17.59 -7.50 -9.72
N ILE A 188 17.05 -8.73 -9.85
CA ILE A 188 17.02 -9.74 -8.78
C ILE A 188 17.57 -11.11 -9.18
N LEU A 189 17.93 -11.31 -10.45
CA LEU A 189 18.29 -12.62 -10.99
C LEU A 189 19.80 -12.75 -11.21
N SER A 190 20.35 -13.91 -10.86
CA SER A 190 21.70 -14.32 -11.26
C SER A 190 21.73 -14.75 -12.73
N ASP A 191 22.94 -14.83 -13.30
CA ASP A 191 23.16 -15.37 -14.65
C ASP A 191 22.54 -16.77 -14.82
N GLU A 192 22.67 -17.64 -13.81
CA GLU A 192 22.10 -19.00 -13.89
C GLU A 192 20.57 -18.98 -13.92
N GLN A 193 19.95 -18.06 -13.17
CA GLN A 193 18.50 -17.87 -13.19
C GLN A 193 18.02 -17.36 -14.54
N ILE A 194 18.74 -16.38 -15.10
CA ILE A 194 18.45 -15.84 -16.44
C ILE A 194 18.56 -16.96 -17.49
N GLU A 195 19.62 -17.75 -17.48
CA GLU A 195 19.77 -18.87 -18.42
C GLU A 195 18.66 -19.91 -18.28
N SER A 196 18.25 -20.21 -17.04
CA SER A 196 17.15 -21.14 -16.80
C SER A 196 15.82 -20.63 -17.37
N LEU A 197 15.58 -19.32 -17.27
CA LEU A 197 14.38 -18.64 -17.77
C LEU A 197 14.40 -18.57 -19.30
N VAL A 198 15.55 -18.23 -19.89
CA VAL A 198 15.75 -18.23 -21.35
C VAL A 198 15.48 -19.61 -21.93
N LYS A 199 16.02 -20.67 -21.31
CA LYS A 199 15.77 -22.05 -21.73
C LYS A 199 14.27 -22.36 -21.72
N TYR A 200 13.58 -22.02 -20.63
CA TYR A 200 12.13 -22.23 -20.51
C TYR A 200 11.35 -21.50 -21.63
N LEU A 201 11.69 -20.25 -21.92
CA LEU A 201 11.01 -19.44 -22.93
C LEU A 201 11.25 -19.94 -24.37
N VAL A 202 12.46 -20.43 -24.66
CA VAL A 202 12.77 -21.04 -25.97
C VAL A 202 12.06 -22.37 -26.18
N GLU A 203 11.90 -23.17 -25.12
CA GLU A 203 11.19 -24.45 -25.16
C GLU A 203 9.65 -24.27 -25.12
N THR A 204 9.16 -23.08 -24.75
CA THR A 204 7.72 -22.77 -24.71
C THR A 204 7.21 -22.45 -26.11
N PRO A 205 6.16 -23.14 -26.60
CA PRO A 205 5.60 -22.89 -27.92
C PRO A 205 5.10 -21.44 -28.08
N LEU A 206 5.44 -20.82 -29.21
CA LEU A 206 4.95 -19.50 -29.62
C LEU A 206 3.84 -19.65 -30.66
N GLU A 207 2.81 -18.83 -30.53
CA GLU A 207 1.70 -18.70 -31.47
C GLU A 207 1.94 -17.50 -32.41
N PRO A 208 1.70 -17.63 -33.73
CA PRO A 208 1.77 -16.51 -34.64
C PRO A 208 0.64 -15.52 -34.35
N LYS A 209 0.93 -14.22 -34.36
CA LYS A 209 -0.09 -13.18 -34.22
C LYS A 209 -1.09 -13.23 -35.37
N ALA A 210 -2.38 -13.18 -35.03
CA ALA A 210 -3.44 -13.08 -36.03
C ALA A 210 -3.32 -11.77 -36.84
N PRO A 211 -3.61 -11.80 -38.16
CA PRO A 211 -3.48 -10.65 -39.06
C PRO A 211 -4.42 -9.49 -38.73
#